data_AF-A0A1E7IFJ0-F1
#
_entry.id   AF-A0A1E7IFJ0-F1
#
_cell.length_a   1.000
_cell.length_b   1.000
_cell.length_c   1.000
_cell.angle_alpha   90.00
_cell.angle_beta   90.00
_cell.angle_gamma   90.00
#
_symmetry.space_group_name_H-M   'P 1'
#
loop_
_entity.id
_entity.type
_entity.pdbx_description
1 polymer ?
#
loop_
_entity_poly.entity_id
_entity_poly.type
_entity_poly.pdbx_seq_one_letter_code
_entity_poly.pdbx_strand_id
1 'polypeptide(L)' 'MARSKSDISNSAIRILLQDVGKFYDEARGYEPFGPKVAQKDKLLTYFNHQCCFCGEPIDRSTLSQDHLIPMNKASL' A
#
# COMPACT_ATOMS: atom_id res chain seq x y z
N MET A 1 -3.76 -20.81 -15.61
CA MET A 1 -2.92 -21.60 -14.67
C MET A 1 -3.79 -21.98 -13.48
N ALA A 2 -3.85 -23.27 -13.12
CA ALA A 2 -4.57 -23.69 -11.92
C ALA A 2 -3.82 -23.17 -10.68
N ARG A 3 -4.54 -22.58 -9.71
CA ARG A 3 -3.93 -22.10 -8.46
C ARG A 3 -3.31 -23.28 -7.71
N SER A 4 -2.04 -23.16 -7.37
CA SER A 4 -1.33 -24.09 -6.51
C SER A 4 -1.87 -24.02 -5.07
N LYS A 5 -1.56 -25.05 -4.26
CA LYS A 5 -1.88 -25.02 -2.82
C LYS A 5 -1.25 -23.80 -2.12
N SER A 6 -0.03 -23.43 -2.50
CA SER A 6 0.65 -22.23 -2.02
C SER A 6 -0.10 -20.94 -2.39
N ASP A 7 -0.71 -20.86 -3.58
CA ASP A 7 -1.47 -19.67 -3.98
C ASP A 7 -2.71 -19.46 -3.10
N ILE A 8 -3.33 -20.56 -2.65
CA ILE A 8 -4.49 -20.51 -1.75
C ILE A 8 -4.05 -20.02 -0.37
N SER A 9 -3.00 -20.61 0.21
CA SER A 9 -2.48 -20.20 1.51
C SER A 9 -2.00 -18.74 1.52
N ASN A 10 -1.25 -18.33 0.49
CA ASN A 10 -0.79 -16.95 0.34
C ASN A 10 -1.95 -15.96 0.20
N SER A 11 -3.00 -16.35 -0.54
CA SER A 11 -4.21 -15.53 -0.66
C SER A 11 -4.94 -15.37 0.68
N ALA A 12 -5.09 -16.45 1.44
CA ALA A 12 -5.75 -16.42 2.75
C ALA A 12 -4.98 -15.56 3.76
N ILE A 13 -3.65 -15.73 3.82
CA ILE A 13 -2.77 -14.91 4.68
C ILE A 13 -2.88 -13.43 4.29
N ARG A 14 -2.83 -13.13 2.99
CA ARG A 14 -2.96 -11.74 2.51
C ARG A 14 -4.28 -11.10 2.92
N ILE A 15 -5.40 -11.81 2.78
CA ILE A 15 -6.73 -11.33 3.20
C ILE A 15 -6.74 -11.06 4.71
N LEU A 16 -6.25 -12.02 5.51
CA LEU A 16 -6.17 -11.87 6.95
C LEU A 16 -5.36 -10.62 7.36
N LEU A 17 -4.17 -10.44 6.78
CA LEU A 17 -3.32 -9.29 7.08
C LEU A 17 -3.96 -7.96 6.67
N GLN A 18 -4.69 -7.93 5.55
CA GLN A 18 -5.45 -6.76 5.14
C GLN A 18 -6.56 -6.42 6.13
N ASP A 19 -7.30 -7.41 6.62
CA ASP A 19 -8.37 -7.18 7.58
C ASP A 19 -7.84 -6.76 8.96
N VAL A 20 -6.71 -7.33 9.40
CA VAL A 20 -6.00 -6.87 10.60
C VAL A 20 -5.56 -5.40 10.46
N GLY A 21 -5.05 -5.00 9.28
CA GLY A 21 -4.69 -3.61 9.00
C GLY A 21 -5.89 -2.66 9.12
N LYS A 22 -7.01 -3.01 8.49
CA LYS A 22 -8.26 -2.21 8.58
C LYS A 22 -8.74 -2.07 10.02
N PHE A 23 -8.77 -3.18 10.77
CA PHE A 23 -9.17 -3.16 12.18
C PHE A 23 -8.26 -2.24 13.00
N TYR A 24 -6.95 -2.27 12.75
CA TYR A 24 -5.99 -1.43 13.45
C TYR A 24 -6.19 0.06 13.18
N ASP A 25 -6.48 0.42 11.92
CA ASP A 25 -6.82 1.79 11.54
C ASP A 25 -8.09 2.26 12.28
N GLU A 26 -9.16 1.46 12.23
CA GLU A 26 -10.45 1.77 12.87
C GLU A 26 -10.33 1.90 14.39
N ALA A 27 -9.60 0.97 15.04
CA ALA A 27 -9.38 0.99 16.48
C ALA A 27 -8.62 2.25 16.95
N ARG A 28 -7.89 2.90 16.05
CA ARG A 28 -7.18 4.17 16.28
C ARG A 28 -7.94 5.40 15.80
N GLY A 29 -9.16 5.24 15.28
CA GLY A 29 -9.98 6.32 14.76
C GLY A 29 -9.56 6.81 13.37
N TYR A 30 -8.74 6.06 12.64
CA TYR A 30 -8.39 6.36 11.26
C TYR A 30 -9.37 5.71 10.28
N GLU A 31 -9.50 6.31 9.09
CA GLU A 31 -10.16 5.65 7.97
C GLU A 31 -9.29 4.48 7.48
N PRO A 32 -9.83 3.25 7.35
CA PRO A 32 -9.08 2.12 6.84
C PRO A 32 -8.33 2.45 5.56
N PHE A 33 -7.05 2.08 5.50
CA PHE A 33 -6.29 2.27 4.28
C PHE A 33 -6.86 1.40 3.15
N GLY A 34 -7.36 2.07 2.12
CA GLY A 34 -7.65 1.47 0.83
C GLY A 34 -6.73 2.08 -0.24
N PRO A 35 -6.53 1.41 -1.38
CA PRO A 35 -5.81 2.00 -2.52
C PRO A 35 -6.64 3.10 -3.24
N LYS A 36 -7.39 3.92 -2.50
CA LYS A 36 -8.20 5.03 -3.00
C LYS A 36 -7.30 6.15 -3.48
N VAL A 37 -7.72 6.87 -4.52
CA VAL A 37 -6.97 8.01 -5.09
C VAL A 37 -6.68 9.07 -4.02
N ALA A 38 -7.67 9.42 -3.19
CA ALA A 38 -7.48 10.41 -2.13
C ALA A 38 -6.46 10.01 -1.07
N GLN A 39 -6.35 8.71 -0.74
CA GLN A 39 -5.35 8.22 0.21
C GLN A 39 -3.93 8.26 -0.38
N LYS A 40 -3.80 8.05 -1.70
CA LYS A 40 -2.52 8.24 -2.40
C LYS A 40 -2.06 9.70 -2.36
N ASP A 41 -2.99 10.63 -2.55
CA ASP A 41 -2.66 12.06 -2.48
C ASP A 41 -2.18 12.45 -1.08
N LYS A 42 -2.88 11.97 -0.04
CA LYS A 42 -2.46 12.17 1.35
C LYS A 42 -1.05 11.64 1.60
N LEU A 43 -0.71 10.44 1.10
CA LEU A 43 0.64 9.88 1.20
C LEU A 43 1.67 10.75 0.47
N LEU A 44 1.42 11.13 -0.78
CA LEU A 44 2.35 11.97 -1.54
C LEU A 44 2.60 13.30 -0.83
N THR A 45 1.55 13.96 -0.33
CA THR A 45 1.70 15.21 0.43
C THR A 45 2.48 15.00 1.73
N TYR A 46 2.17 13.94 2.49
CA TYR A 46 2.86 13.66 3.76
C TYR A 46 4.37 13.42 3.57
N PHE A 47 4.74 12.74 2.49
CA PHE A 47 6.14 12.46 2.14
C PHE A 47 6.75 13.52 1.21
N ASN A 48 6.14 14.70 1.10
CA ASN A 48 6.63 15.81 0.28
C ASN A 48 6.97 15.42 -1.17
N HIS A 49 6.17 14.54 -1.77
CA HIS A 49 6.38 14.01 -3.11
C HIS A 49 7.76 13.33 -3.30
N GLN A 50 8.30 12.71 -2.26
CA GLN A 50 9.57 11.99 -2.31
C GLN A 50 9.40 10.51 -1.96
N CYS A 51 10.18 9.66 -2.64
CA CYS A 51 10.26 8.23 -2.34
C CYS A 51 10.93 8.02 -0.99
N CYS A 52 10.31 7.24 -0.11
CA CYS A 52 10.86 6.98 1.23
C CYS A 52 12.16 6.14 1.22
N PHE A 53 12.49 5.50 0.09
CA PHE A 53 13.66 4.63 -0.03
C PHE A 53 14.86 5.32 -0.70
N CYS A 54 14.63 6.02 -1.82
CA CYS A 54 15.70 6.62 -2.60
C CYS A 54 15.68 8.16 -2.59
N GLY A 55 14.64 8.81 -2.04
CA GLY A 55 14.52 10.27 -2.00
C GLY A 55 14.12 10.92 -3.34
N GLU A 56 14.06 10.15 -4.43
CA GLU A 56 13.65 10.68 -5.74
C GLU A 56 12.22 11.22 -5.73
N PRO A 57 11.92 12.26 -6.54
CA PRO A 57 10.58 12.76 -6.70
C PRO A 57 9.61 11.67 -7.19
N ILE A 58 8.41 11.65 -6.64
CA ILE A 58 7.33 10.72 -6.99
C ILE A 58 5.99 11.43 -7.14
N ASP A 59 5.15 10.83 -7.95
CA ASP A 59 3.81 11.29 -8.27
C ASP A 59 2.82 10.12 -8.31
N ARG A 60 1.57 10.40 -8.67
CA ARG A 60 0.52 9.38 -8.74
C ARG A 60 0.82 8.24 -9.72
N SER A 61 1.62 8.49 -10.76
CA SER A 61 1.91 7.53 -11.83
C SER A 61 3.04 6.57 -11.44
N THR A 62 4.04 7.11 -10.72
CA THR A 62 5.25 6.44 -10.26
C THR A 62 5.09 5.78 -8.91
N LEU A 63 4.11 6.21 -8.09
CA LEU A 63 3.77 5.60 -6.81
C LEU A 63 3.28 4.15 -6.98
N SER A 64 3.93 3.21 -6.28
CA SER A 64 3.45 1.83 -6.15
C SER A 64 2.11 1.77 -5.39
N GLN A 65 1.20 0.92 -5.85
CA GLN A 65 -0.12 0.73 -5.22
C GLN A 65 -0.10 -0.35 -4.13
N ASP A 66 0.96 -1.16 -4.10
CA ASP A 66 1.06 -2.33 -3.23
C ASP A 66 1.68 -2.01 -1.87
N HIS A 67 2.15 -0.77 -1.68
CA HIS A 67 2.87 -0.36 -0.49
C HIS A 67 2.17 0.82 0.20
N LEU A 68 2.00 0.69 1.52
CA LEU A 68 1.56 1.77 2.41
C LEU A 68 2.59 2.92 2.43
N ILE A 69 3.84 2.62 2.11
CA ILE A 69 4.94 3.58 2.05
C ILE A 69 5.19 3.93 0.58
N PRO A 70 5.27 5.22 0.24
CA PRO A 70 5.53 5.64 -1.12
C PRO A 70 6.88 5.11 -1.65
N MET A 71 6.81 4.37 -2.74
CA MET A 71 7.95 3.84 -3.48
C MET A 71 7.83 4.19 -4.96
N ASN A 72 8.95 4.57 -5.57
CA ASN A 72 9.06 4.75 -7.01
C ASN A 72 9.14 3.39 -7.71
N LYS A 73 8.25 3.14 -8.67
CA LYS A 73 8.25 1.93 -9.52
C LYS A 73 9.55 1.72 -10.31
N ALA A 74 10.31 2.78 -10.60
CA ALA A 74 11.56 2.68 -11.36
C ALA A 74 12.71 2.01 -10.58
N SER A 75 12.58 1.85 -9.26
CA SER A 75 13.63 1.32 -8.39
C SER A 75 13.31 -0.07 -7.82
N LEU A 76 12.41 -0.82 -8.47
CA LEU A 76 12.03 -2.19 -8.09
C LEU A 76 12.88 -3.25 -8.81
#